data_AF-R5EL32-F1
#
_entry.id   AF-R5EL32-F1
#
_cell.length_a   1.000
_cell.length_b   1.000
_cell.length_c   1.000
_cell.angle_alpha   90.00
_cell.angle_beta   90.00
_cell.angle_gamma   90.00
#
_symmetry.space_group_name_H-M   'P 1'
#
loop_
_entity.id
_entity.type
_entity.pdbx_description
1 polymer ?
#
loop_
_entity_poly.entity_id
_entity_poly.type
_entity_poly.pdbx_seq_one_letter_code
_entity_poly.pdbx_strand_id
1 'polypeptide(L)'
;MRSFTYQGVEYRSMFECCKALDISYQKVRRLCRHYKRAHDDPAQAVRWCLGVDKLSHLEPKTLQYAQDLVKSYDRQEKFKDRIYQKVVESF
;
A
#
# COMPACT_ATOMS: atom_id res chain seq x y z
N MET A 1 3.97 -9.86 10.86
CA MET A 1 2.51 -9.93 11.05
C MET A 1 2.22 -11.21 11.80
N ARG A 2 1.36 -11.14 12.81
CA ARG A 2 0.83 -12.30 13.52
C ARG A 2 -0.11 -13.07 12.57
N SER A 3 -0.40 -14.33 12.86
CA SER A 3 -1.39 -15.10 12.10
C SER A 3 -2.73 -14.36 12.04
N PHE A 4 -3.52 -14.62 11.01
CA PHE A 4 -4.88 -14.09 10.90
C PHE A 4 -5.79 -15.10 10.22
N THR A 5 -7.07 -15.01 10.51
CA THR A 5 -8.08 -15.92 9.98
C THR A 5 -8.83 -15.25 8.83
N TYR A 6 -8.97 -15.97 7.72
CA TYR A 6 -9.79 -15.56 6.58
C TYR A 6 -10.66 -16.73 6.12
N GLN A 7 -11.97 -16.51 6.01
CA GLN A 7 -12.96 -17.54 5.63
C GLN A 7 -12.87 -18.85 6.44
N GLY A 8 -12.58 -18.73 7.75
CA GLY A 8 -12.45 -19.89 8.64
C GLY A 8 -11.12 -20.63 8.56
N VAL A 9 -10.19 -20.21 7.68
CA VAL A 9 -8.83 -20.74 7.60
C VAL A 9 -7.87 -19.80 8.33
N GLU A 10 -7.10 -20.34 9.28
CA GLU A 10 -6.02 -19.60 9.92
C GLU A 10 -4.76 -19.66 9.05
N TYR A 11 -4.24 -18.50 8.67
CA TYR A 11 -3.00 -18.37 7.93
C TYR A 11 -1.89 -17.88 8.84
N ARG A 12 -0.71 -18.52 8.77
CA ARG A 12 0.45 -18.12 9.59
C ARG A 12 1.03 -16.79 9.13
N SER A 13 0.79 -16.44 7.87
CA SER A 13 1.22 -15.17 7.30
C SER A 13 0.32 -14.69 6.17
N MET A 14 0.37 -13.39 5.92
CA MET A 14 -0.26 -12.77 4.74
C MET A 14 0.29 -13.32 3.43
N PHE A 15 1.57 -13.71 3.38
CA PHE A 15 2.17 -14.33 2.19
C PHE A 15 1.54 -15.70 1.90
N GLU A 16 1.38 -16.53 2.92
CA GLU A 16 0.72 -17.84 2.81
C GLU A 16 -0.73 -17.69 2.33
N CYS A 17 -1.48 -16.77 2.92
CA CYS A 17 -2.85 -16.45 2.48
C CYS A 17 -2.88 -16.02 1.01
N CYS A 18 -1.99 -15.10 0.61
CA CYS A 18 -1.93 -14.61 -0.77
C CYS A 18 -1.58 -15.73 -1.76
N LYS A 19 -0.68 -16.64 -1.38
CA LYS A 19 -0.30 -17.80 -2.19
C LYS A 19 -1.45 -18.81 -2.33
N ALA A 20 -2.19 -19.05 -1.25
CA ALA A 20 -3.32 -19.97 -1.26
C ALA A 20 -4.51 -19.46 -2.11
N LEU A 21 -4.70 -18.14 -2.16
CA LEU A 21 -5.79 -17.48 -2.89
C LEU A 21 -5.38 -16.96 -4.27
N ASP A 22 -4.15 -17.24 -4.70
CA ASP A 22 -3.54 -16.76 -5.96
C ASP A 22 -3.68 -15.24 -6.18
N ILE A 23 -3.39 -14.45 -5.14
CA ILE A 23 -3.42 -12.98 -5.20
C ILE A 23 -2.03 -12.38 -4.95
N SER A 24 -1.80 -11.19 -5.52
CA SER A 24 -0.52 -10.49 -5.35
C SER A 24 -0.29 -10.05 -3.91
N TYR A 25 0.70 -10.66 -3.25
CA TYR A 25 1.15 -10.25 -1.92
C TYR A 25 1.55 -8.77 -1.85
N GLN A 26 2.22 -8.25 -2.89
CA GLN A 26 2.64 -6.84 -2.93
C GLN A 26 1.44 -5.90 -2.95
N LYS A 27 0.37 -6.27 -3.67
CA LYS A 27 -0.87 -5.49 -3.70
C LYS A 27 -1.54 -5.47 -2.32
N VAL A 28 -1.72 -6.63 -1.69
CA VAL A 28 -2.33 -6.74 -0.35
C VAL A 28 -1.51 -5.95 0.67
N ARG A 29 -0.19 -6.13 0.70
CA ARG A 29 0.71 -5.40 1.60
C ARG A 29 0.64 -3.89 1.41
N ARG A 30 0.52 -3.41 0.17
CA ARG A 30 0.34 -1.98 -0.12
C ARG A 30 -0.98 -1.46 0.44
N LEU A 31 -2.07 -2.22 0.30
CA LEU A 31 -3.37 -1.85 0.86
C LEU A 31 -3.31 -1.74 2.39
N CYS A 32 -2.71 -2.71 3.08
CA CYS A 32 -2.55 -2.67 4.55
C CYS A 32 -1.66 -1.52 5.05
N ARG A 33 -0.75 -1.03 4.20
CA ARG A 33 0.04 0.16 4.53
C ARG A 33 -0.73 1.45 4.27
N HIS A 34 -1.56 1.49 3.24
CA HIS A 34 -2.18 2.72 2.76
C HIS A 34 -3.50 3.03 3.47
N TYR A 35 -4.29 2.02 3.85
CA TYR A 35 -5.65 2.18 4.36
C TYR A 35 -5.77 1.70 5.80
N LYS A 36 -6.48 2.46 6.63
CA LYS A 36 -6.63 2.12 8.07
C LYS A 36 -7.33 0.78 8.26
N ARG A 37 -8.47 0.55 7.60
CA ARG A 37 -9.22 -0.71 7.74
C ARG A 37 -8.38 -1.95 7.41
N ALA A 38 -7.59 -1.88 6.35
CA ALA A 38 -6.69 -2.96 5.95
C ALA A 38 -5.44 -3.08 6.84
N HIS A 39 -5.03 -1.98 7.47
CA HIS A 39 -3.96 -1.99 8.46
C HIS A 39 -4.38 -2.76 9.72
N ASP A 40 -5.61 -2.50 10.16
CA ASP A 40 -6.19 -3.09 11.37
C ASP A 40 -6.63 -4.55 11.12
N ASP A 41 -7.31 -4.80 9.99
CA ASP A 41 -7.74 -6.14 9.54
C ASP A 41 -7.20 -6.47 8.14
N PRO A 42 -6.14 -7.29 8.02
CA PRO A 42 -5.58 -7.73 6.74
C PRO A 42 -6.58 -8.49 5.87
N ALA A 43 -7.60 -9.13 6.45
CA ALA A 43 -8.64 -9.80 5.68
C ALA A 43 -9.40 -8.81 4.78
N GLN A 44 -9.54 -7.55 5.19
CA GLN A 44 -10.18 -6.53 4.36
C GLN A 44 -9.40 -6.26 3.06
N ALA A 45 -8.07 -6.23 3.12
CA ALA A 45 -7.24 -6.08 1.92
C ALA A 45 -7.38 -7.28 0.97
N VAL A 46 -7.50 -8.49 1.53
CA VAL A 46 -7.75 -9.71 0.75
C VAL A 46 -9.12 -9.64 0.07
N ARG A 47 -10.18 -9.23 0.78
CA ARG A 47 -11.53 -9.03 0.21
C ARG A 47 -11.53 -8.04 -0.95
N TRP A 48 -10.81 -6.92 -0.83
CA TRP A 48 -10.64 -5.95 -1.91
C TRP A 48 -9.88 -6.50 -3.11
N CYS A 49 -8.84 -7.32 -2.88
CA CYS A 49 -8.08 -7.94 -3.96
C CYS A 49 -8.89 -8.99 -4.73
N LEU A 50 -9.75 -9.74 -4.03
CA LEU A 50 -10.63 -10.75 -4.62
C LEU A 50 -11.90 -10.15 -5.25
N GLY A 51 -12.15 -8.85 -5.09
CA GLY A 51 -13.34 -8.19 -5.61
C GLY A 51 -14.63 -8.53 -4.86
N VAL A 52 -14.54 -9.18 -3.71
CA VAL A 52 -15.67 -9.43 -2.80
C VAL A 52 -16.23 -8.10 -2.28
N ASP A 53 -15.32 -7.21 -1.88
CA ASP A 53 -15.63 -5.85 -1.45
C ASP A 53 -15.04 -4.83 -2.43
N LYS A 54 -15.73 -3.70 -2.60
CA LYS A 54 -15.23 -2.56 -3.37
C LYS A 54 -14.41 -1.64 -2.47
N LEU A 55 -13.23 -1.25 -2.93
CA LEU A 55 -12.42 -0.23 -2.30
C LEU A 55 -12.98 1.16 -2.66
N SER A 56 -13.54 1.87 -1.68
CA SER A 56 -14.01 3.25 -1.89
C SER A 56 -12.85 4.23 -1.99
N HIS A 57 -13.02 5.29 -2.78
CA HIS A 57 -12.06 6.38 -2.89
C HIS A 57 -11.96 7.21 -1.60
N LEU A 58 -13.02 7.20 -0.78
CA LEU A 58 -13.10 7.89 0.52
C LEU A 58 -12.49 7.08 1.66
N GLU A 59 -11.92 5.90 1.40
CA GLU A 59 -11.36 5.05 2.44
C GLU A 59 -10.22 5.77 3.18
N PRO A 60 -10.30 5.87 4.53
CA PRO A 60 -9.34 6.62 5.32
C PRO A 60 -7.94 6.02 5.18
N LYS A 61 -6.98 6.89 4.92
CA LYS A 61 -5.58 6.52 4.78
C LYS A 61 -4.86 6.47 6.12
N THR A 62 -3.79 5.70 6.19
CA THR A 62 -2.92 5.66 7.38
C THR A 62 -2.07 6.94 7.48
N LEU A 63 -1.56 7.24 8.68
CA LEU A 63 -0.57 8.32 8.84
C LEU A 63 0.71 8.03 8.04
N GLN A 64 1.11 6.77 7.94
CA GLN A 64 2.27 6.35 7.16
C GLN A 64 2.13 6.73 5.69
N TYR A 65 0.94 6.56 5.10
CA TYR A 65 0.68 7.00 3.73
C TYR A 65 0.89 8.51 3.56
N ALA A 66 0.40 9.33 4.49
CA ALA A 66 0.60 10.78 4.44
C ALA A 66 2.09 11.15 4.53
N GLN A 67 2.84 10.51 5.42
CA GLN A 67 4.29 10.73 5.55
C GLN A 67 5.07 10.31 4.29
N ASP A 68 4.71 9.17 3.69
CA ASP A 68 5.33 8.69 2.46
C ASP A 68 5.03 9.63 1.27
N LEU A 69 3.84 10.22 1.24
CA LEU A 69 3.45 11.19 0.23
C LEU A 69 4.29 12.47 0.32
N VAL A 70 4.47 13.02 1.53
CA VAL A 70 5.33 14.20 1.76
C VAL A 70 6.76 13.92 1.29
N LYS A 71 7.34 12.77 1.66
CA LYS A 71 8.68 12.37 1.20
C LYS A 71 8.75 12.21 -0.32
N SER A 72 7.67 11.78 -0.95
CA SER A 72 7.62 11.67 -2.41
C SER A 72 7.69 13.04 -3.08
N TYR A 73 6.97 14.03 -2.56
CA TYR A 73 7.01 15.40 -3.08
C TYR A 73 8.38 16.04 -2.88
N ASP A 74 8.97 15.93 -1.70
CA ASP A 74 10.32 16.44 -1.42
C ASP A 74 11.39 15.85 -2.38
N ARG A 75 11.31 14.54 -2.65
CA ARG A 75 12.21 13.90 -3.64
C ARG A 75 11.99 14.43 -5.05
N GLN A 76 10.74 14.71 -5.43
CA GLN A 76 10.40 15.22 -6.74
C GLN A 76 10.87 16.67 -6.92
N GLU A 77 10.73 17.51 -5.91
CA GLU A 77 11.24 18.89 -5.91
C GLU A 77 12.75 18.92 -6.07
N LYS A 78 13.49 18.16 -5.24
CA LYS A 78 14.96 18.03 -5.36
C LYS A 78 15.42 17.54 -6.74
N PHE A 79 14.61 16.70 -7.39
CA PHE A 79 14.89 16.26 -8.75
C PHE A 79 14.69 17.42 -9.75
N LYS A 80 13.57 18.14 -9.66
CA LYS A 80 13.29 19.30 -10.53
C LYS A 80 14.36 20.37 -10.38
N ASP A 81 14.76 20.71 -9.16
CA ASP A 81 15.80 21.71 -8.90
C ASP A 81 17.13 21.31 -9.56
N ARG A 82 17.50 20.03 -9.43
CA ARG A 82 18.71 19.49 -10.06
C ARG A 82 18.66 19.56 -11.59
N ILE A 83 17.51 19.25 -12.19
CA ILE A 83 17.33 19.34 -13.64
C ILE A 83 17.38 20.79 -14.08
N TYR A 84 16.69 21.69 -13.38
CA TYR A 84 16.72 23.12 -13.67
C TYR A 84 18.13 23.69 -13.64
N GLN A 85 18.90 23.37 -12.59
CA GLN A 85 20.29 23.78 -12.45
C GLN A 85 21.16 23.31 -13.63
N LYS A 86 21.02 22.04 -14.03
CA LYS A 86 21.74 21.49 -15.19
C LYS A 86 21.38 22.19 -16.50
N VAL A 87 20.10 22.54 -16.67
CA VAL A 87 19.63 23.24 -17.87
C VAL A 87 20.25 24.63 -17.91
N VAL A 88 20.20 25.39 -16.80
CA VAL A 88 20.79 26.73 -16.70
C VAL A 88 22.31 26.70 -16.95
N GLU A 89 23.03 25.72 -16.41
CA GLU A 89 24.48 25.56 -16.61
C GLU A 89 24.87 25.14 -18.04
N SER A 90 23.90 24.64 -18.83
CA SER A 90 24.12 24.23 -20.22
C SER A 90 23.85 25.33 -21.27
N PHE A 91 23.37 26.50 -20.82
CA PHE A 91 23.21 27.72 -21.61
C PHE A 91 24.33 28.71 -21.30
#